data_AF-A0A2V6LBM3-F1
#
_entry.id   AF-A0A2V6LBM3-F1
#
_cell.length_a   1.000
_cell.length_b   1.000
_cell.length_c   1.000
_cell.angle_alpha   90.00
_cell.angle_beta   90.00
_cell.angle_gamma   90.00
#
_symmetry.space_group_name_H-M   'P 1'
#
loop_
_entity.id
_entity.type
_entity.pdbx_description
1 polymer ?
#
loop_
_entity_poly.entity_id
_entity_poly.type
_entity_poly.pdbx_seq_one_letter_code
_entity_poly.pdbx_strand_id
1 'polypeptide(L)' 'PRKKDGSINAYALGIAAQDADQFETDQFIDAMRACLEANLQLVTTQLDHELILTEVVVKLLGERTPVGRFCETPGV' A
#
# COMPACT_ATOMS: atom_id res chain seq x y z
N PRO A 1 8.61 10.13 -4.43
CA PRO A 1 9.67 10.83 -3.65
C PRO A 1 10.44 11.87 -4.50
N ARG A 2 10.30 13.15 -4.15
CA ARG A 2 11.05 14.26 -4.79
C ARG A 2 12.18 14.73 -3.87
N LYS A 3 13.31 15.10 -4.46
CA LYS A 3 14.41 15.78 -3.77
C LYS A 3 14.03 17.25 -3.51
N LYS A 4 14.82 17.94 -2.67
CA LYS A 4 14.62 19.37 -2.35
C LYS A 4 14.72 20.29 -3.58
N ASP A 5 15.37 19.83 -4.65
CA ASP A 5 15.49 20.49 -5.95
C ASP A 5 14.29 20.22 -6.90
N GLY A 6 13.27 19.49 -6.43
CA GLY A 6 12.08 19.13 -7.21
C GLY A 6 12.27 17.96 -8.18
N SER A 7 13.51 17.50 -8.38
CA SER A 7 13.82 16.32 -9.19
C SER A 7 13.41 15.02 -8.49
N ILE A 8 13.25 13.94 -9.25
CA ILE A 8 12.89 12.65 -8.69
C ILE A 8 14.10 12.03 -7.98
N ASN A 9 13.89 11.49 -6.78
CA ASN A 9 14.91 10.68 -6.12
C ASN A 9 14.96 9.29 -6.76
N ALA A 10 15.79 9.13 -7.80
CA ALA A 10 15.95 7.88 -8.53
C ALA A 10 16.41 6.71 -7.64
N TYR A 11 17.23 6.96 -6.61
CA TYR A 11 17.68 5.92 -5.68
C TYR A 11 16.52 5.40 -4.82
N ALA A 12 15.77 6.30 -4.18
CA ALA A 12 14.59 5.90 -3.40
C ALA A 12 13.50 5.25 -4.27
N LEU A 13 13.36 5.69 -5.52
CA LEU A 13 12.46 5.06 -6.48
C LEU A 13 12.93 3.65 -6.87
N GLY A 14 14.23 3.45 -7.05
CA GLY A 14 14.81 2.14 -7.35
C GLY A 14 14.59 1.12 -6.23
N ILE A 15 14.78 1.52 -4.96
CA ILE A 15 14.49 0.67 -3.80
C ILE A 15 12.99 0.35 -3.74
N ALA A 16 12.13 1.36 -3.89
CA ALA A 16 10.68 1.14 -3.89
C ALA A 16 10.21 0.22 -5.03
N ALA A 17 10.85 0.29 -6.20
CA ALA A 17 10.54 -0.59 -7.33
C ALA A 17 10.99 -2.05 -7.08
N GLN A 18 12.10 -2.26 -6.35
CA GLN A 18 12.53 -3.59 -5.93
C GLN A 18 11.59 -4.19 -4.88
N ASP A 19 11.10 -3.37 -3.95
CA ASP A 19 10.15 -3.80 -2.93
C ASP A 19 8.74 -4.01 -3.50
N ALA A 20 8.37 -3.31 -4.57
CA ALA A 20 7.07 -3.43 -5.22
C ALA A 20 6.83 -4.81 -5.86
N ASP A 21 7.89 -5.53 -6.25
CA ASP A 21 7.79 -6.91 -6.77
C ASP A 21 7.23 -7.90 -5.72
N GLN A 22 7.27 -7.53 -4.44
CA GLN A 22 6.74 -8.36 -3.35
C GLN A 22 5.21 -8.23 -3.16
N PHE A 23 4.55 -7.36 -3.92
CA PHE A 23 3.12 -7.10 -3.79
C PHE A 23 2.42 -7.28 -5.12
N GLU A 24 1.30 -8.01 -5.12
CA GLU A 24 0.42 -8.08 -6.28
C GLU A 24 -0.23 -6.71 -6.51
N THR A 25 -0.43 -6.36 -7.79
CA THR A 25 -0.94 -5.03 -8.18
C THR A 25 -2.30 -4.75 -7.56
N ASP A 26 -3.17 -5.75 -7.45
CA ASP A 26 -4.51 -5.61 -6.87
C ASP A 26 -4.45 -5.31 -5.36
N GLN A 27 -3.57 -6.00 -4.62
CA GLN A 27 -3.35 -5.72 -3.19
C GLN A 27 -2.85 -4.29 -2.98
N PHE A 28 -1.98 -3.80 -3.86
CA PHE A 28 -1.50 -2.43 -3.79
C PHE A 28 -2.60 -1.40 -4.08
N ILE A 29 -3.48 -1.68 -5.03
CA ILE A 29 -4.63 -0.81 -5.35
C ILE A 29 -5.58 -0.70 -4.16
N ASP A 30 -5.87 -1.82 -3.50
CA ASP A 30 -6.79 -1.83 -2.36
C ASP A 30 -6.19 -1.17 -1.12
N ALA A 31 -4.89 -1.38 -0.87
CA ALA A 31 -4.13 -0.62 0.13
C ALA A 31 -4.19 0.90 -0.11
N MET A 32 -4.02 1.35 -1.36
CA MET A 32 -4.09 2.77 -1.73
C MET A 32 -5.50 3.35 -1.54
N ARG A 33 -6.54 2.57 -1.80
CA ARG A 33 -7.94 2.97 -1.55
C ARG A 33 -8.23 3.11 -0.05
N ALA A 34 -7.77 2.17 0.77
CA ALA A 34 -7.90 2.25 2.23
C ALA A 34 -7.20 3.48 2.81
N CYS A 35 -6.02 3.83 2.28
CA CYS A 35 -5.32 5.07 2.66
C CYS A 35 -6.10 6.32 2.28
N LEU A 36 -6.72 6.35 1.09
CA LEU A 36 -7.54 7.48 0.65
C LEU A 36 -8.77 7.66 1.54
N GLU A 37 -9.47 6.57 1.87
CA GLU A 37 -10.65 6.60 2.73
C GLU A 37 -10.32 7.16 4.11
N ALA A 38 -9.22 6.70 4.71
CA ALA A 38 -8.78 7.23 6.00
C ALA A 38 -8.31 8.67 5.91
N ASN A 39 -7.63 9.08 4.83
CA ASN A 39 -7.26 10.48 4.63
C ASN A 39 -8.51 11.37 4.58
N LEU A 40 -9.58 10.93 3.93
CA LEU A 40 -10.85 11.64 3.92
C LEU A 40 -11.42 11.70 5.35
N GLN A 41 -11.50 10.57 6.06
CA GLN A 41 -12.01 10.55 7.43
C GLN A 41 -11.23 11.48 8.37
N LEU A 42 -9.90 11.55 8.25
CA LEU A 42 -9.05 12.41 9.07
C LEU A 42 -9.30 13.91 8.87
N VAL A 43 -9.72 14.34 7.68
CA VAL A 43 -9.91 15.78 7.38
C VAL A 43 -11.37 16.20 7.35
N THR A 44 -12.30 15.27 7.16
CA THR A 44 -13.74 15.56 7.08
C THR A 44 -14.50 15.23 8.36
N THR A 45 -13.90 14.52 9.31
CA THR A 45 -14.56 14.11 10.56
C THR A 45 -13.76 14.57 11.79
N GLN A 46 -14.43 14.71 12.93
CA GLN A 46 -13.80 14.96 14.24
C GLN A 46 -13.45 13.64 14.98
N LEU A 47 -13.41 12.52 14.25
CA LEU A 47 -13.07 11.22 14.84
C LEU A 47 -11.64 11.22 15.35
N ASP A 48 -11.38 10.38 16.35
CA ASP A 48 -10.06 10.26 16.94
C ASP A 48 -9.05 9.76 15.90
N HIS A 49 -8.03 10.58 15.62
CA HIS A 49 -7.06 10.29 14.57
C HIS A 49 -6.28 9.00 14.87
N GLU A 50 -6.07 8.65 16.14
CA GLU A 50 -5.40 7.39 16.50
C GLU A 50 -6.22 6.17 16.09
N LEU A 51 -7.54 6.24 16.18
CA LEU A 51 -8.43 5.15 15.78
C LEU A 51 -8.36 4.92 14.26
N ILE A 52 -8.49 6.00 13.47
CA ILE A 52 -8.47 5.93 12.00
C ILE A 52 -7.12 5.40 11.50
N LEU A 53 -6.02 5.90 12.08
CA LEU A 53 -4.67 5.46 11.70
C LEU A 53 -4.42 3.99 12.07
N THR A 54 -4.89 3.55 13.23
CA THR A 54 -4.78 2.15 13.65
C THR A 54 -5.58 1.23 12.72
N GLU A 55 -6.78 1.63 12.32
CA GLU A 55 -7.62 0.86 11.41
C GLU A 55 -6.95 0.65 10.04
N VAL A 56 -6.36 1.71 9.46
CA VAL A 56 -5.60 1.60 8.21
C VAL A 56 -4.43 0.66 8.35
N VAL A 57 -3.65 0.78 9.42
CA VAL A 57 -2.49 -0.09 9.66
C VAL A 57 -2.94 -1.55 9.78
N VAL A 58 -4.05 -1.83 10.46
CA VAL A 58 -4.63 -3.18 10.55
C VAL A 58 -5.09 -3.69 9.18
N LYS A 59 -5.75 -2.86 8.35
CA LYS A 59 -6.15 -3.25 6.99
C LYS A 59 -4.94 -3.57 6.10
N LEU A 60 -3.88 -2.77 6.19
CA LEU A 60 -2.64 -2.96 5.42
C LEU A 60 -1.82 -4.17 5.88
N LEU A 61 -1.84 -4.51 7.17
CA LEU A 61 -1.08 -5.64 7.73
C LEU A 61 -1.87 -6.94 7.77
N GLY A 62 -3.19 -6.88 7.85
CA GLY A 62 -4.08 -8.04 7.89
C GLY A 62 -4.12 -8.84 6.57
N GLU A 63 -3.86 -8.17 5.44
CA GLU A 63 -3.83 -8.80 4.12
C GLU A 63 -2.49 -9.48 3.78
N ARG A 64 -1.50 -9.48 4.69
CA ARG A 64 -0.26 -10.27 4.54
C ARG A 64 -0.45 -11.80 4.61
N THR A 65 -1.67 -12.29 4.43
CA THR A 65 -1.89 -13.72 4.26
C THR A 65 -1.44 -14.09 2.85
N PRO A 66 -0.45 -15.00 2.67
CA PRO A 66 -0.07 -15.44 1.34
C PRO A 66 -1.26 -16.19 0.74
N VAL A 67 -2.04 -15.49 -0.09
CA VAL A 67 -3.05 -16.12 -0.94
C VAL A 67 -2.28 -16.87 -2.01
N GLY A 68 -2.05 -18.16 -1.74
CA GLY A 68 -1.89 -19.22 -2.72
C GLY A 68 -0.96 -18.93 -3.90
N ARG A 69 0.32 -19.30 -3.77
CA ARG A 69 1.09 -19.76 -4.92
C ARG A 69 0.50 -21.11 -5.39
N PHE A 70 -0.62 -21.07 -6.10
CA PHE A 70 -1.04 -22.16 -6.98
C PHE A 70 -0.50 -21.84 -8.36
N CYS A 71 0.76 -22.17 -8.60
CA CYS A 71 1.24 -22.43 -9.94
C CYS A 71 0.72 -23.82 -10.35
N GLU A 72 -0.59 -23.91 -10.62
CA GLU A 72 -1.08 -24.95 -11.52
C GLU A 72 -0.59 -24.56 -12.92
N THR A 73 0.39 -25.30 -13.43
CA THR A 73 0.65 -25.34 -14.87
C THR A 73 -0.57 -25.99 -15.52
N PRO A 74 -1.35 -25.29 -16.37
CA PRO A 74 -2.24 -25.98 -17.29
C PRO A 74 -1.35 -26.65 -18.32
N GLY A 75 -1.42 -27.98 -18.38
CA GLY A 75 -0.63 -28.76 -19.33
C GLY A 75 -0.87 -28.28 -20.76
N VAL A 76 0.22 -27.96 -21.45
CA VAL A 76 0.54 -28.35 -22.84
C VAL A 76 2.06 -28.34 -22.98
#